data_AF-A0A099ZKA8-F1
#
_entry.id   AF-A0A099ZKA8-F1
#
_cell.length_a   1.000
_cell.length_b   1.000
_cell.length_c   1.000
_cell.angle_alpha   90.00
_cell.angle_beta   90.00
_cell.angle_gamma   90.00
#
_symmetry.space_group_name_H-M   'P 1'
#
loop_
_entity.id
_entity.type
_entity.pdbx_description
1 polymer ?
#
loop_
_entity_poly.entity_id
_entity_poly.type
_entity_poly.pdbx_seq_one_letter_code
_entity_poly.pdbx_strand_id
1 'polypeptide(L)' 'MASSVDVPGKYETMFAHRFTLDDKEYQEYLKRPADPPPIVEEWRNRSGGNRNRDRYCFIF' A
#
# COMPACT_ATOMS: atom_id res chain seq x y z
N MET A 1 -4.99 28.94 13.85
CA MET A 1 -5.05 28.67 12.40
C MET A 1 -3.65 28.90 11.84
N ALA A 2 -2.91 27.85 11.52
CA ALA A 2 -1.60 28.00 10.89
C ALA A 2 -1.82 28.56 9.48
N SER A 3 -1.38 29.80 9.26
CA SER A 3 -1.41 30.47 7.96
C SER A 3 -0.59 29.66 6.95
N SER A 4 -1.20 29.34 5.82
CA SER A 4 -0.67 28.52 4.71
C SER A 4 0.60 29.06 4.04
N VAL A 5 1.15 30.18 4.53
CA VAL A 5 2.25 30.92 3.89
C VAL A 5 3.64 30.52 4.43
N ASP A 6 3.74 30.13 5.71
CA ASP A 6 5.00 29.64 6.34
C ASP A 6 5.15 28.11 6.31
N VAL A 7 4.15 27.45 5.78
CA VAL A 7 3.98 26.00 5.77
C VAL A 7 4.79 25.30 4.67
N PRO A 8 4.88 25.80 3.41
CA PRO A 8 5.51 25.06 2.32
C PRO A 8 7.04 24.91 2.49
N GLY A 9 7.78 26.00 2.79
CA GLY A 9 9.24 25.91 2.96
C GLY A 9 9.68 25.08 4.18
N LYS A 10 8.83 25.01 5.21
CA LYS A 10 9.03 24.15 6.36
C LYS A 10 8.87 22.67 6.00
N TYR A 11 7.92 22.32 5.14
CA TYR A 11 7.77 20.93 4.68
C TYR A 11 8.87 20.49 3.72
N GLU A 12 9.33 21.36 2.84
CA GLU A 12 10.45 21.07 1.94
C GLU A 12 11.71 20.72 2.72
N THR A 13 12.02 21.46 3.78
CA THR A 13 13.18 21.17 4.65
C THR A 13 12.98 19.93 5.51
N MET A 14 11.80 19.73 6.08
CA MET A 14 11.49 18.55 6.91
C MET A 14 11.54 17.24 6.13
N PHE A 15 11.08 17.26 4.88
CA PHE A 15 10.99 16.08 4.02
C PHE A 15 12.04 16.09 2.91
N ALA A 16 13.12 16.86 3.05
CA ALA A 16 14.19 16.95 2.04
C ALA A 16 14.83 15.60 1.70
N HIS A 17 14.83 14.66 2.66
CA HIS A 17 15.38 13.32 2.51
C HIS A 17 14.34 12.29 2.04
N ARG A 18 13.08 12.68 1.77
CA ARG A 18 12.02 11.73 1.41
C ARG A 18 12.38 10.93 0.15
N PHE A 19 12.17 9.62 0.19
CA PHE A 19 12.50 8.69 -0.89
C PHE A 19 14.00 8.57 -1.22
N THR A 20 14.90 9.10 -0.37
CA THR A 20 16.34 8.90 -0.52
C THR A 20 16.80 7.67 0.27
N LEU A 21 18.10 7.36 0.20
CA LEU A 21 18.71 6.28 1.00
C LEU A 21 18.73 6.59 2.50
N ASP A 22 18.70 7.87 2.87
CA ASP A 22 18.69 8.31 4.27
C ASP A 22 17.30 8.18 4.92
N ASP A 23 16.25 7.99 4.11
CA ASP A 23 14.88 7.79 4.56
C ASP A 23 14.66 6.36 5.05
N LYS A 24 14.75 6.18 6.37
CA LYS A 24 14.58 4.88 7.02
C LYS A 24 13.20 4.26 6.75
N GLU A 25 12.14 5.07 6.73
CA GLU A 25 10.78 4.58 6.50
C GLU A 25 10.65 4.02 5.08
N TYR A 26 11.21 4.73 4.10
CA TYR A 26 11.24 4.28 2.71
C TYR A 26 12.09 3.00 2.54
N GLN A 27 13.27 2.93 3.17
CA GLN A 27 14.10 1.74 3.12
C GLN A 27 13.44 0.52 3.78
N GLU A 28 12.65 0.72 4.84
CA GLU A 28 11.86 -0.35 5.45
C GLU A 28 10.70 -0.78 4.54
N TYR A 29 10.04 0.17 3.88
CA TYR A 29 8.98 -0.13 2.91
C TYR A 29 9.49 -1.00 1.74
N LEU A 30 10.69 -0.73 1.22
CA LEU A 30 11.31 -1.54 0.16
C LEU A 30 11.58 -3.00 0.58
N LYS A 31 11.74 -3.27 1.88
CA LYS A 31 11.94 -4.62 2.41
C LYS A 31 10.63 -5.39 2.57
N ARG A 32 9.48 -4.70 2.54
CA ARG A 32 8.18 -5.33 2.74
C ARG A 32 7.87 -6.24 1.53
N PRO A 33 7.55 -7.52 1.75
CA PRO A 33 7.04 -8.35 0.67
C PRO A 33 5.71 -7.77 0.19
N ALA A 34 5.35 -8.00 -1.07
CA ALA A 34 4.04 -7.61 -1.58
C ALA A 34 2.96 -8.22 -0.68
N ASP A 35 2.16 -7.37 -0.04
CA ASP A 35 1.09 -7.87 0.83
C ASP A 35 0.10 -8.67 -0.03
N PRO A 36 -0.25 -9.90 0.38
CA PRO A 36 -1.25 -10.65 -0.34
C PRO A 36 -2.57 -9.87 -0.32
N PRO A 37 -3.33 -9.86 -1.42
CA PRO A 37 -4.62 -9.19 -1.45
C PRO A 37 -5.53 -9.76 -0.36
N PRO A 38 -6.33 -8.92 0.32
CA PRO A 38 -7.19 -9.38 1.40
C PRO A 38 -8.21 -10.39 0.85
N ILE A 39 -8.15 -11.62 1.35
CA ILE A 39 -9.14 -12.65 1.02
C ILE A 39 -10.33 -12.43 1.93
N VAL A 40 -11.49 -12.15 1.34
CA VAL A 40 -12.75 -12.06 2.08
C VAL A 40 -13.48 -13.38 1.94
N GLU A 41 -13.47 -14.18 3.01
CA GLU A 41 -14.28 -15.39 3.09
C GLU A 41 -15.76 -15.02 3.15
N GLU A 42 -16.61 -15.82 2.49
CA GLU A 42 -18.07 -15.70 2.55
C GLU A 42 -18.65 -14.36 2.05
N TRP A 43 -17.95 -13.67 1.13
CA TRP A 43 -18.49 -12.53 0.38
C TRP A 43 -19.70 -12.98 -0.47
N ARG A 44 -20.89 -12.92 0.14
CA ARG A 44 -22.22 -13.19 -0.43
C ARG A 44 -22.19 -14.19 -1.61
N ASN A 45 -21.99 -15.47 -1.30
CA ASN A 45 -22.26 -16.57 -2.22
C ASN A 45 -23.76 -16.59 -2.58
N ARG A 46 -24.15 -15.84 -3.61
CA ARG A 46 -25.48 -15.89 -4.22
C ARG A 46 -25.37 -16.07 -5.73
N SER A 47 -24.82 -17.21 -6.16
CA SER A 47 -25.37 -17.98 -7.27
C SER A 47 -24.61 -19.28 -7.42
N GLY A 48 -25.37 -20.38 -7.38
CA GLY A 48 -24.84 -21.71 -7.58
C GLY A 48 -24.27 -21.89 -8.98
N GLY A 49 -23.23 -22.71 -9.10
CA GLY A 49 -22.60 -22.96 -10.39
C GLY A 49 -21.28 -23.70 -10.29
N ASN A 50 -21.32 -24.93 -9.81
CA ASN A 50 -20.60 -26.09 -10.35
C ASN A 50 -19.11 -25.94 -10.75
N ARG A 51 -18.24 -26.63 -9.97
CA ARG A 51 -17.03 -27.38 -10.39
C ARG A 51 -16.04 -26.68 -11.34
N ASN A 52 -15.04 -26.01 -10.76
CA ASN A 52 -13.64 -26.37 -11.02
C ASN A 52 -12.71 -25.59 -10.09
N ARG A 53 -12.16 -26.31 -9.12
CA ARG A 53 -11.25 -25.81 -8.09
C ARG A 53 -9.80 -25.83 -8.58
N ASP A 54 -9.60 -25.58 -9.87
CA ASP A 54 -8.29 -25.64 -10.53
C ASP A 54 -7.92 -24.26 -11.04
N ARG A 55 -7.24 -23.53 -10.15
CA ARG A 55 -6.06 -22.71 -10.40
C ARG A 55 -6.07 -21.60 -9.37
N TYR A 56 -5.10 -21.67 -8.47
CA TYR A 56 -4.46 -20.49 -7.93
C TYR A 56 -4.15 -19.57 -9.13
N CYS A 57 -5.06 -18.66 -9.46
CA CYS A 57 -4.74 -17.52 -10.29
C CYS A 57 -3.91 -16.61 -9.41
N PHE A 58 -2.60 -16.87 -9.41
CA PHE A 58 -1.60 -15.83 -9.28
C PHE A 58 -2.01 -14.73 -10.25
N ILE A 59 -2.52 -13.63 -9.73
CA ILE A 59 -2.58 -12.37 -10.45
C ILE A 59 -1.27 -11.69 -10.07
N PHE A 60 -0.45 -11.42 -11.08
CA PHE A 60 0.84 -10.75 -11.01
C PHE A 60 0.84 -9.52 -10.12
#